data_AF-A0AAW6XYP7-F1
#
_entry.id   AF-A0AAW6XYP7-F1
#
_cell.length_a   1.000
_cell.length_b   1.000
_cell.length_c   1.000
_cell.angle_alpha   90.00
_cell.angle_beta   90.00
_cell.angle_gamma   90.00
#
_symmetry.space_group_name_H-M   'P 1'
#
loop_
_entity.id
_entity.type
_entity.pdbx_description
1 polymer ?
#
loop_
_entity_poly.entity_id
_entity_poly.type
_entity_poly.pdbx_seq_one_letter_code
_entity_poly.pdbx_strand_id
1 'polypeptide(L)'
;LTSCSSGDGSQAEKGFPAVTGKAGQKPSIAKGTGQPPKELKTRVLHKGDGHEVGKKDTVLASYTGQLWNGKVFDSTWENNRGPASFG
;
A
#
# COMPACT_ATOMS: atom_id res chain seq x y z
N LEU A 1 3.12 16.98 12.84
CA LEU A 1 2.91 16.07 11.69
C LEU A 1 2.21 14.82 12.20
N THR A 2 0.89 14.88 12.39
CA THR A 2 0.11 13.72 12.85
C THR A 2 -1.30 13.88 12.33
N SER A 3 -1.72 13.03 11.39
CA SER A 3 -3.13 12.68 11.29
C SER A 3 -3.26 11.27 10.73
N CYS A 4 -3.76 10.40 11.59
CA CYS A 4 -4.17 9.04 11.27
C CYS A 4 -5.69 9.13 11.06
N SER A 5 -6.14 9.16 9.81
CA SER A 5 -7.57 9.10 9.51
C SER A 5 -8.01 7.64 9.59
N SER A 6 -8.89 7.37 10.55
CA SER A 6 -9.44 6.06 10.86
C SER A 6 -10.56 5.74 9.87
N GLY A 7 -10.48 4.63 9.13
CA GLY A 7 -11.62 4.17 8.33
C GLY A 7 -11.30 3.07 7.31
N ASP A 8 -11.37 1.82 7.79
CA ASP A 8 -11.71 0.54 7.15
C ASP A 8 -10.99 0.06 5.86
N GLY A 9 -10.33 -1.10 6.02
CA GLY A 9 -9.64 -1.81 4.95
C GLY A 9 -10.54 -2.17 3.77
N SER A 10 -9.94 -2.22 2.58
CA SER A 10 -10.64 -2.55 1.34
C SER A 10 -10.86 -4.05 1.18
N GLN A 11 -12.12 -4.42 0.98
CA GLN A 11 -12.52 -5.77 0.60
C GLN A 11 -11.93 -6.18 -0.77
N ALA A 12 -11.81 -7.50 -0.99
CA ALA A 12 -11.44 -8.06 -2.29
C ALA A 12 -12.45 -7.60 -3.35
N GLU A 13 -12.01 -6.71 -4.22
CA GLU A 13 -12.79 -6.22 -5.35
C GLU A 13 -12.32 -6.92 -6.62
N LYS A 14 -13.17 -6.98 -7.65
CA LYS A 14 -12.89 -7.75 -8.88
C LYS A 14 -11.58 -7.27 -9.53
N GLY A 15 -10.52 -8.06 -9.37
CA GLY A 15 -9.18 -7.77 -9.90
C GLY A 15 -8.19 -7.17 -8.91
N PHE A 16 -8.54 -7.04 -7.62
CA PHE A 16 -7.63 -6.66 -6.54
C PHE A 16 -7.67 -7.68 -5.40
N PRO A 17 -6.51 -8.06 -4.82
CA PRO A 17 -6.50 -8.77 -3.56
C PRO A 17 -7.12 -7.93 -2.44
N ALA A 18 -7.73 -8.56 -1.44
CA ALA A 18 -8.17 -7.85 -0.24
C ALA A 18 -6.96 -7.26 0.48
N VAL A 19 -7.10 -6.01 0.95
CA VAL A 19 -6.09 -5.32 1.74
C VAL A 19 -6.74 -4.81 3.01
N THR A 20 -6.23 -5.26 4.16
CA THR A 20 -6.65 -4.77 5.47
C THR A 20 -5.50 -4.11 6.19
N GLY A 21 -5.79 -3.14 7.06
CA GLY A 21 -4.77 -2.39 7.78
C GLY A 21 -5.21 -0.93 7.93
N LYS A 22 -4.74 -0.29 9.00
CA LYS A 22 -4.96 1.14 9.22
C LYS A 22 -3.85 1.94 8.53
N ALA A 23 -4.15 3.18 8.17
CA ALA A 23 -3.12 4.13 7.74
C ALA A 23 -1.98 4.19 8.78
N GLY A 24 -0.74 4.10 8.32
CA GLY A 24 0.44 4.10 9.21
C GLY A 24 0.72 2.78 9.94
N GLN A 25 0.03 1.69 9.60
CA GLN A 25 0.35 0.33 10.08
C GLN A 25 0.72 -0.59 8.92
N LYS A 26 1.42 -1.70 9.21
CA LYS A 26 1.72 -2.74 8.21
C LYS A 26 0.41 -3.27 7.61
N PRO A 27 0.18 -3.12 6.29
CA PRO A 27 -1.00 -3.67 5.66
C PRO A 27 -0.89 -5.19 5.55
N SER A 28 -2.02 -5.88 5.65
CA SER A 28 -2.18 -7.30 5.37
C SER A 28 -2.82 -7.46 3.98
N ILE A 29 -2.10 -8.08 3.06
CA ILE A 29 -2.52 -8.26 1.66
C ILE A 29 -2.85 -9.74 1.46
N ALA A 30 -4.11 -10.05 1.15
CA ALA A 30 -4.51 -11.42 0.83
C ALA A 30 -3.85 -11.90 -0.48
N LYS A 31 -3.79 -13.22 -0.67
CA LYS A 31 -3.42 -13.79 -1.97
C LYS A 31 -4.44 -13.38 -3.03
N GLY A 32 -3.98 -13.03 -4.23
CA GLY A 32 -4.86 -12.75 -5.35
C GLY A 32 -5.63 -14.00 -5.80
N THR A 33 -6.88 -13.82 -6.21
CA THR A 33 -7.72 -14.92 -6.72
C THR A 33 -7.82 -14.84 -8.25
N GLY A 34 -7.80 -15.99 -8.92
CA GLY A 34 -7.81 -16.06 -10.38
C GLY A 34 -6.47 -15.64 -11.01
N GLN A 35 -6.52 -15.19 -12.27
CA GLN A 35 -5.33 -14.77 -13.00
C GLN A 35 -4.90 -13.36 -12.59
N PRO A 36 -3.58 -13.10 -12.46
CA PRO A 36 -3.09 -11.75 -12.22
C PRO A 36 -3.49 -10.82 -13.38
N PRO A 37 -3.79 -9.54 -13.10
CA PRO A 37 -4.03 -8.55 -14.14
C PRO A 37 -2.84 -8.46 -15.12
N LYS A 38 -3.13 -8.30 -16.41
CA LYS A 38 -2.09 -8.05 -17.43
C LYS A 38 -1.60 -6.60 -17.44
N GLU A 39 -2.40 -5.70 -16.88
CA GLU A 39 -2.14 -4.27 -16.80
C GLU A 39 -1.99 -3.84 -15.33
N LEU A 40 -1.19 -2.79 -15.09
CA LEU A 40 -1.05 -2.21 -13.77
C LEU A 40 -2.38 -1.55 -13.35
N LYS A 41 -2.89 -1.96 -12.18
CA LYS A 41 -4.07 -1.36 -11.58
C LYS A 41 -3.72 -0.71 -10.25
N THR A 42 -4.26 0.48 -10.01
CA THR A 42 -4.07 1.22 -8.76
C THR A 42 -5.41 1.56 -8.14
N ARG A 43 -5.45 1.57 -6.81
CA ARG A 43 -6.63 1.96 -6.04
C ARG A 43 -6.21 2.68 -4.77
N VAL A 44 -6.87 3.79 -4.47
CA VAL A 44 -6.70 4.53 -3.22
C VAL A 44 -7.61 3.89 -2.17
N LEU A 45 -7.02 3.37 -1.09
CA LEU A 45 -7.77 2.80 0.03
C LEU A 45 -8.17 3.88 1.05
N HIS A 46 -7.22 4.77 1.35
CA HIS A 46 -7.44 5.95 2.18
C HIS A 46 -6.84 7.15 1.47
N LYS A 47 -7.68 8.14 1.16
CA LYS A 47 -7.20 9.40 0.59
C LYS A 47 -6.67 10.27 1.73
N GLY A 48 -5.44 10.74 1.59
CA GLY A 48 -4.88 11.75 2.50
C GLY A 48 -5.30 13.16 2.08
N ASP A 49 -5.32 14.09 3.03
CA ASP A 49 -5.67 15.51 2.82
C ASP A 49 -4.44 16.40 2.64
N GLY A 50 -3.28 15.80 2.33
CA GLY A 50 -2.02 16.49 2.14
C GLY A 50 -1.92 17.22 0.79
N HIS A 51 -0.87 18.03 0.65
CA HIS A 51 -0.51 18.69 -0.60
C HIS A 51 -0.14 17.65 -1.69
N GLU A 52 -0.42 18.00 -2.95
CA GLU A 52 -0.07 17.19 -4.11
C GLU A 52 1.45 17.21 -4.36
N VAL A 53 2.07 16.04 -4.50
CA VAL A 53 3.53 15.93 -4.65
C VAL A 53 3.99 16.53 -5.99
N GLY A 54 4.92 17.48 -5.95
CA GLY A 54 5.56 18.06 -7.13
C GLY A 54 6.80 17.28 -7.61
N LYS A 55 7.27 17.58 -8.83
CA LYS A 55 8.43 16.89 -9.45
C LYS A 55 9.77 17.00 -8.70
N LYS A 56 9.89 17.94 -7.75
CA LYS A 56 11.11 18.17 -6.96
C LYS A 56 10.95 17.73 -5.50
N ASP A 57 9.80 17.18 -5.15
CA ASP A 57 9.49 16.81 -3.78
C ASP A 57 9.96 15.39 -3.49
N THR A 58 10.55 15.21 -2.32
CA THR A 58 10.90 13.89 -1.81
C THR A 58 9.70 13.31 -1.04
N VAL A 59 9.27 12.12 -1.42
CA VAL A 59 8.21 11.38 -0.73
C VAL A 59 8.79 10.28 0.15
N LEU A 60 8.29 10.20 1.38
CA LEU A 60 8.51 9.08 2.28
C LEU A 60 7.30 8.16 2.22
N ALA A 61 7.50 6.90 1.83
CA ALA A 61 6.42 5.92 1.74
C ALA A 61 6.79 4.62 2.44
N SER A 62 5.85 4.12 3.24
CA SER A 62 5.88 2.75 3.75
C SER A 62 5.10 1.85 2.80
N TYR A 63 5.70 0.74 2.36
CA TYR A 63 5.09 -0.18 1.41
C TYR A 63 5.37 -1.65 1.76
N THR A 64 4.50 -2.53 1.25
CA THR A 64 4.68 -3.98 1.25
C THR A 64 4.44 -4.47 -0.18
N GLY A 65 5.46 -5.07 -0.80
CA GLY A 65 5.41 -5.71 -2.10
C GLY A 65 5.18 -7.21 -1.96
N GLN A 66 4.11 -7.71 -2.59
CA GLN A 66 3.73 -9.12 -2.56
C GLN A 66 3.46 -9.63 -3.98
N LEU A 67 3.93 -10.85 -4.27
CA LEU A 67 3.59 -11.60 -5.46
C LEU A 67 2.11 -12.01 -5.43
N TRP A 68 1.50 -12.19 -6.60
CA TRP A 68 0.08 -12.61 -6.72
C TRP A 68 -0.26 -13.85 -5.89
N ASN A 69 0.72 -14.74 -5.70
CA ASN A 69 0.58 -15.97 -4.94
C ASN A 69 0.57 -15.80 -3.41
N GLY A 70 0.72 -14.58 -2.88
CA GLY A 70 0.76 -14.32 -1.44
C GLY A 70 2.16 -14.11 -0.87
N LYS A 71 3.23 -14.35 -1.65
CA LYS A 71 4.60 -14.24 -1.14
C LYS A 71 5.06 -12.79 -1.13
N VAL A 72 5.34 -12.24 0.05
CA VAL A 72 6.01 -10.95 0.21
C VAL A 72 7.43 -11.06 -0.34
N PHE A 73 7.82 -10.13 -1.19
CA PHE A 73 9.19 -10.05 -1.74
C PHE A 73 9.96 -8.86 -1.18
N ASP A 74 9.28 -7.77 -0.82
CA ASP A 74 9.90 -6.61 -0.18
C ASP A 74 8.89 -5.92 0.75
N SER A 75 9.37 -5.33 1.83
CA SER A 75 8.54 -4.64 2.81
C SER A 75 9.38 -3.70 3.66
N THR A 76 8.99 -2.44 3.72
CA THR A 76 9.62 -1.43 4.60
C THR A 76 9.26 -1.65 6.08
N TRP A 77 8.22 -2.44 6.35
CA TRP A 77 7.76 -2.76 7.71
C TRP A 77 8.57 -3.89 8.35
N GLU A 78 9.45 -4.55 7.60
CA GLU A 78 10.28 -5.62 8.13
C GLU A 78 11.67 -5.10 8.52
N ASN A 79 12.27 -5.75 9.51
CA ASN A 79 13.63 -5.44 10.00
C ASN A 79 13.84 -3.97 10.42
N ASN A 80 12.78 -3.29 10.89
CA ASN A 80 12.81 -1.88 11.31
C ASN A 80 13.41 -0.92 10.26
N ARG A 81 13.24 -1.22 8.95
CA ARG A 81 13.78 -0.39 7.87
C ARG A 81 13.23 1.04 7.85
N GLY A 82 12.02 1.25 8.35
CA GLY A 82 11.34 2.54 8.29
C GLY A 82 10.92 2.89 6.85
N PRO A 83 10.31 4.07 6.63
CA PRO A 83 9.80 4.47 5.32
C PRO A 83 10.92 4.58 4.28
N ALA A 84 10.64 4.17 3.04
CA ALA A 84 11.54 4.40 1.93
C ALA A 84 11.39 5.84 1.40
N SER A 85 12.49 6.43 0.96
CA SER A 85 12.52 7.77 0.37
C SER A 85 12.62 7.68 -1.15
N PHE A 86 11.80 8.45 -1.85
CA PHE A 86 11.81 8.58 -3.31
C PHE A 86 11.81 10.06 -3.67
N GLY A 87 12.63 10.47 -4.64
CA GLY A 87 12.76 11.85 -5.11
C GLY A 87 13.44 11.90 -6.46
#